data_AF-A0A947YWS9-F1
#
_entry.id   AF-A0A947YWS9-F1
#
_cell.length_a   1.000
_cell.length_b   1.000
_cell.length_c   1.000
_cell.angle_alpha   90.00
_cell.angle_beta   90.00
_cell.angle_gamma   90.00
#
_symmetry.space_group_name_H-M   'P 1'
#
loop_
_entity.id
_entity.type
_entity.pdbx_description
1 polymer ?
#
loop_
_entity_poly.entity_id
_entity_poly.type
_entity_poly.pdbx_seq_one_letter_code
_entity_poly.pdbx_strand_id
1 'polypeptide(L)'
;MRFLIILIFALSGCDVFDEDKVERICPGENCSGHGTCQITSEGLEYCLCDEGYHNASVPYSCIENFGCNDKPVIYLYPEAETDVRVKFTNPNTVSLSYPLYGPDGWSVRAYPDGKLCDLAIDRCYYSLYWEGPVKDSISFNKGFSVHRDRLITFFEEKLEILGLNYRESQEFIIYWLPILAESTWNIIHFATDSWVSEVPLEVTPLPDTQIRFLMIYKPAEKDTEIETQVLSAPERKGFTLVEWGGRLESGEYTGVAK
;
A
#
# COMPACT_ATOMS: atom_id res chain seq x y z
N MET A 1 31.12 -72.47 12.36
CA MET A 1 31.82 -73.05 13.54
C MET A 1 31.92 -71.93 14.58
N ARG A 2 31.37 -72.18 15.80
CA ARG A 2 31.22 -71.29 17.00
C ARG A 2 30.19 -70.15 16.86
N PHE A 3 28.95 -70.23 17.37
CA PHE A 3 28.35 -70.41 18.73
C PHE A 3 28.45 -69.21 19.70
N LEU A 4 27.26 -68.61 19.92
CA LEU A 4 26.61 -68.11 21.16
C LEU A 4 27.37 -67.17 22.12
N ILE A 5 26.69 -66.08 22.54
CA ILE A 5 26.15 -65.91 23.90
C ILE A 5 25.05 -64.84 23.87
N ILE A 6 23.88 -65.22 24.40
CA ILE A 6 22.73 -64.38 24.75
C ILE A 6 23.01 -63.77 26.12
N LEU A 7 22.76 -62.48 26.31
CA LEU A 7 22.60 -61.88 27.63
C LEU A 7 21.34 -61.02 27.65
N ILE A 8 20.33 -61.55 28.34
CA ILE A 8 19.13 -60.84 28.75
C ILE A 8 19.53 -59.95 29.92
N PHE A 9 19.21 -58.65 29.83
CA PHE A 9 18.96 -57.82 31.01
C PHE A 9 17.68 -57.02 30.76
N ALA A 10 16.59 -57.49 31.37
CA ALA A 10 15.53 -56.62 31.80
C ALA A 10 15.99 -55.96 33.11
N LEU A 11 15.83 -54.64 33.23
CA LEU A 11 15.47 -53.95 34.48
C LEU A 11 15.17 -52.46 34.17
N SER A 12 13.92 -52.09 34.43
CA SER A 12 13.45 -50.84 35.06
C SER A 12 13.89 -49.48 34.50
N GLY A 13 12.91 -48.73 34.01
CA GLY A 13 12.93 -47.27 33.96
C GLY A 13 11.76 -46.74 33.14
N CYS A 14 10.68 -46.33 33.80
CA CYS A 14 9.73 -45.40 33.18
C CYS A 14 10.48 -44.12 32.86
N ASP A 15 10.71 -43.80 31.60
CA ASP A 15 10.83 -42.42 31.19
C ASP A 15 9.47 -42.03 30.60
N VAL A 16 8.66 -41.46 31.50
CA VAL A 16 7.52 -40.63 31.18
C VAL A 16 8.04 -39.58 30.20
N PHE A 17 7.49 -39.52 28.98
CA PHE A 17 7.58 -38.30 28.19
C PHE A 17 6.87 -37.23 29.02
N ASP A 18 7.67 -36.35 29.61
CA ASP A 18 7.19 -35.18 30.33
C ASP A 18 6.52 -34.25 29.31
N GLU A 19 5.20 -34.32 29.21
CA GLU A 19 4.37 -33.40 28.42
C GLU A 19 4.31 -31.99 29.04
N ASP A 20 4.94 -31.77 30.20
CA ASP A 20 4.91 -30.48 30.90
C ASP A 20 6.24 -29.73 30.76
N LYS A 21 6.49 -29.15 29.58
CA LYS A 21 7.31 -27.93 29.41
C LYS A 21 7.17 -27.30 28.03
N VAL A 22 5.95 -26.93 27.65
CA VAL A 22 5.77 -25.76 26.78
C VAL A 22 5.94 -24.56 27.70
N GLU A 23 7.09 -23.88 27.65
CA GLU A 23 7.22 -22.55 28.23
C GLU A 23 6.13 -21.68 27.61
N ARG A 24 5.12 -21.29 28.41
CA ARG A 24 4.08 -20.35 28.00
C ARG A 24 4.78 -19.04 27.58
N ILE A 25 4.42 -18.45 26.44
CA ILE A 25 5.09 -17.28 25.86
C ILE A 25 4.45 -15.97 26.34
N CYS A 26 3.27 -16.01 26.95
CA CYS A 26 2.66 -14.81 27.55
C CYS A 26 3.38 -14.18 28.80
N PRO A 27 4.45 -14.71 29.44
CA PRO A 27 5.12 -13.99 30.52
C PRO A 27 6.21 -13.08 29.93
N GLY A 28 5.80 -11.99 29.27
CA GLY A 28 6.71 -10.91 28.86
C GLY A 28 6.35 -10.21 27.54
N GLU A 29 5.65 -10.89 26.64
CA GLU A 29 5.27 -10.33 25.35
C GLU A 29 3.96 -9.54 25.46
N ASN A 30 4.03 -8.22 25.31
CA ASN A 30 2.86 -7.35 25.21
C ASN A 30 2.35 -7.23 23.76
N CYS A 31 2.40 -8.34 22.99
CA CYS A 31 2.04 -8.35 21.58
C CYS A 31 2.69 -7.20 20.80
N SER A 32 4.01 -7.05 20.95
CA SER A 32 4.78 -5.94 20.36
C SER A 32 4.39 -4.52 20.83
N GLY A 33 3.73 -4.39 21.97
CA GLY A 33 3.33 -3.11 22.56
C GLY A 33 1.92 -2.66 22.21
N HIS A 34 1.20 -3.45 21.42
CA HIS A 34 -0.03 -3.05 20.75
C HIS A 34 -1.11 -4.14 20.82
N GLY A 35 -1.17 -4.86 21.94
CA GLY A 35 -2.20 -5.84 22.18
C GLY A 35 -2.07 -6.57 23.50
N THR A 36 -3.03 -7.45 23.76
CA THR A 36 -3.08 -8.31 24.95
C THR A 36 -2.93 -9.77 24.56
N CYS A 37 -1.99 -10.48 25.17
CA CYS A 37 -1.81 -11.92 25.01
C CYS A 37 -2.96 -12.67 25.71
N GLN A 38 -3.62 -13.60 25.00
CA GLN A 38 -4.67 -14.45 25.54
C GLN A 38 -4.44 -15.92 25.22
N ILE A 39 -5.04 -16.78 26.06
CA ILE A 39 -4.93 -18.25 25.96
C ILE A 39 -6.35 -18.80 25.76
N THR A 40 -6.56 -19.59 24.71
CA THR A 40 -7.85 -20.26 24.46
C THR A 40 -8.06 -21.44 25.42
N SER A 41 -9.30 -21.96 25.47
CA SER A 41 -9.62 -23.17 26.24
C SER A 41 -8.86 -24.43 25.77
N GLU A 42 -8.28 -24.39 24.58
CA GLU A 42 -7.47 -25.47 23.99
C GLU A 42 -5.97 -25.25 24.23
N GLY A 43 -5.59 -24.23 25.00
CA GLY A 43 -4.19 -23.92 25.30
C GLY A 43 -3.45 -23.20 24.18
N LEU A 44 -4.15 -22.72 23.15
CA LEU A 44 -3.54 -21.93 22.08
C LEU A 44 -3.37 -20.48 22.54
N GLU A 45 -2.15 -19.96 22.41
CA GLU A 45 -1.82 -18.57 22.70
C GLU A 45 -2.11 -17.71 21.44
N TYR A 46 -2.68 -16.53 21.63
CA TYR A 46 -2.94 -15.58 20.54
C TYR A 46 -2.91 -14.13 21.05
N CYS A 47 -2.64 -13.18 20.15
CA CYS A 47 -2.71 -11.76 20.45
C CYS A 47 -4.07 -11.18 20.07
N LEU A 48 -4.71 -10.52 21.02
CA LEU A 48 -5.79 -9.56 20.79
C LEU A 48 -5.14 -8.20 20.56
N CYS A 49 -5.01 -7.78 19.31
CA CYS A 49 -4.40 -6.51 18.97
C CYS A 49 -5.30 -5.32 19.33
N ASP A 50 -4.66 -4.23 19.73
CA ASP A 50 -5.32 -2.95 19.95
C ASP A 50 -5.92 -2.42 18.64
N GLU A 51 -6.85 -1.47 18.74
CA GLU A 51 -7.43 -0.83 17.58
C GLU A 51 -6.33 -0.20 16.69
N GLY A 52 -6.40 -0.47 15.38
CA GLY A 52 -5.35 -0.05 14.45
C GLY A 52 -4.19 -1.04 14.31
N TYR A 53 -4.28 -2.26 14.84
CA TYR A 53 -3.27 -3.31 14.68
C TYR A 53 -3.90 -4.66 14.29
N HIS A 54 -3.14 -5.53 13.61
CA HIS A 54 -3.54 -6.91 13.28
C HIS A 54 -2.44 -7.92 13.58
N ASN A 55 -2.82 -9.19 13.70
CA ASN A 55 -1.86 -10.28 13.92
C ASN A 55 -0.96 -10.46 12.70
N ALA A 56 0.35 -10.37 12.91
CA ALA A 56 1.33 -10.64 11.86
C ALA A 56 1.33 -12.13 11.46
N SER A 57 1.92 -12.44 10.30
CA SER A 57 2.22 -13.84 9.91
C SER A 57 3.28 -14.49 10.79
N VAL A 58 3.96 -13.71 11.64
CA VAL A 58 4.79 -14.22 12.74
C VAL A 58 3.93 -14.38 14.00
N PRO A 59 4.03 -15.50 14.73
CA PRO A 59 3.28 -15.69 15.97
C PRO A 59 3.53 -14.56 16.97
N TYR A 60 2.48 -14.13 17.67
CA TYR A 60 2.55 -13.25 18.86
C TYR A 60 3.00 -11.79 18.61
N SER A 61 2.76 -11.24 17.43
CA SER A 61 3.03 -9.83 17.12
C SER A 61 1.80 -9.13 16.57
N CYS A 62 1.51 -7.95 17.11
CA CYS A 62 0.57 -7.00 16.54
C CYS A 62 1.34 -5.98 15.69
N ILE A 63 1.02 -5.95 14.41
CA ILE A 63 1.58 -5.00 13.46
C ILE A 63 0.54 -3.92 13.17
N GLU A 64 1.01 -2.68 13.08
CA GLU A 64 0.16 -1.53 12.79
C GLU A 64 -0.57 -1.79 11.46
N ASN A 65 -1.87 -1.51 11.44
CA ASN A 65 -2.70 -1.51 10.24
C ASN A 65 -2.25 -0.34 9.38
N PHE A 66 -1.20 -0.55 8.60
CA PHE A 66 -0.96 0.31 7.46
C PHE A 66 -2.05 0.04 6.44
N GLY A 67 -2.78 1.08 6.05
CA GLY A 67 -3.48 1.03 4.78
C GLY A 67 -2.44 0.77 3.69
N CYS A 68 -2.66 -0.23 2.85
CA CYS A 68 -1.90 -0.33 1.61
C CYS A 68 -2.46 0.69 0.63
N ASN A 69 -1.56 1.30 -0.13
CA ASN A 69 -1.98 1.95 -1.36
C ASN A 69 -2.25 0.89 -2.44
N ASP A 70 -3.30 1.14 -3.20
CA ASP A 70 -3.74 0.33 -4.33
C ASP A 70 -3.33 1.02 -5.63
N LYS A 71 -2.51 0.31 -6.41
CA LYS A 71 -2.00 0.73 -7.72
C LYS A 71 -1.43 2.16 -7.82
N PRO A 72 -0.45 2.55 -6.99
CA PRO A 72 0.48 3.59 -7.39
C PRO A 72 1.22 3.23 -8.69
N VAL A 73 1.11 4.09 -9.69
CA VAL A 73 1.87 4.00 -10.93
C VAL A 73 2.58 5.31 -11.22
N ILE A 74 3.84 5.21 -11.63
CA ILE A 74 4.70 6.34 -11.98
C ILE A 74 4.97 6.30 -13.49
N TYR A 75 4.71 7.42 -14.16
CA TYR A 75 5.04 7.67 -15.56
C TYR A 75 6.12 8.76 -15.64
N LEU A 76 7.03 8.63 -16.61
CA LEU A 76 8.13 9.55 -16.84
C LEU A 76 8.12 10.01 -18.30
N TYR A 77 8.04 11.32 -18.51
CA TYR A 77 7.97 11.95 -19.84
C TYR A 77 9.09 12.99 -19.99
N PRO A 78 10.34 12.57 -20.25
CA PRO A 78 11.42 13.50 -20.56
C PRO A 78 11.24 14.13 -21.96
N GLU A 79 11.89 15.25 -22.25
CA GLU A 79 11.85 15.89 -23.58
C GLU A 79 12.64 15.11 -24.66
N ALA A 80 13.62 14.32 -24.23
CA ALA A 80 14.43 13.44 -25.07
C ALA A 80 14.72 12.12 -24.33
N GLU A 81 15.24 11.12 -25.05
CA GLU A 81 15.72 9.88 -24.43
C GLU A 81 16.67 10.20 -23.27
N THR A 82 16.31 9.78 -22.05
CA THR A 82 17.00 10.17 -20.82
C THR A 82 17.08 8.98 -19.88
N ASP A 83 18.27 8.71 -19.35
CA ASP A 83 18.43 7.75 -18.27
C ASP A 83 17.97 8.41 -16.95
N VAL A 84 16.96 7.82 -16.31
CA VAL A 84 16.30 8.31 -15.10
C VAL A 84 16.47 7.31 -13.97
N ARG A 85 16.83 7.81 -12.79
CA ARG A 85 16.81 7.07 -11.52
C ARG A 85 15.64 7.56 -10.66
N VAL A 86 14.88 6.62 -10.10
CA VAL A 86 13.72 6.88 -9.24
C VAL A 86 13.89 6.08 -7.96
N LYS A 87 13.90 6.75 -6.81
CA LYS A 87 14.14 6.14 -5.50
C LYS A 87 13.24 6.76 -4.43
N PHE A 88 12.62 5.93 -3.61
CA PHE A 88 11.95 6.40 -2.40
C PHE A 88 12.98 6.75 -1.32
N THR A 89 12.75 7.87 -0.62
CA THR A 89 13.66 8.32 0.45
C THR A 89 13.74 7.29 1.59
N ASN A 90 12.64 6.56 1.83
CA ASN A 90 12.61 5.41 2.72
C ASN A 90 12.46 4.11 1.89
N PRO A 91 13.47 3.22 1.87
CA PRO A 91 13.38 1.99 1.07
C PRO A 91 12.33 1.00 1.59
N ASN A 92 11.94 1.09 2.87
CA ASN A 92 10.88 0.24 3.44
C ASN A 92 9.47 0.64 2.97
N THR A 93 9.36 1.71 2.17
CA THR A 93 8.10 2.14 1.55
C THR A 93 7.60 1.14 0.52
N VAL A 94 8.46 0.35 -0.13
CA VAL A 94 8.05 -0.54 -1.22
C VAL A 94 7.94 -1.98 -0.72
N SER A 95 6.72 -2.52 -0.69
CA SER A 95 6.44 -3.93 -0.37
C SER A 95 6.26 -4.80 -1.64
N LEU A 96 5.72 -4.21 -2.70
CA LEU A 96 5.54 -4.83 -4.01
C LEU A 96 5.97 -3.86 -5.10
N SER A 97 6.54 -4.37 -6.18
CA SER A 97 6.90 -3.54 -7.32
C SER A 97 6.96 -4.31 -8.63
N TYR A 98 6.68 -3.61 -9.72
CA TYR A 98 6.93 -4.07 -11.07
C TYR A 98 7.28 -2.88 -11.97
N PRO A 99 8.49 -2.81 -12.57
CA PRO A 99 9.62 -3.76 -12.47
C PRO A 99 10.14 -3.92 -11.03
N LEU A 100 10.98 -4.93 -10.80
CA LEU A 100 11.54 -5.18 -9.46
C LEU A 100 12.31 -3.95 -8.97
N TYR A 101 11.91 -3.41 -7.82
CA TYR A 101 12.58 -2.30 -7.16
C TYR A 101 13.90 -2.78 -6.50
N GLY A 102 15.02 -2.18 -6.90
CA GLY A 102 16.35 -2.51 -6.40
C GLY A 102 16.75 -1.73 -5.14
N PRO A 103 17.89 -2.07 -4.50
CA PRO A 103 18.40 -1.33 -3.34
C PRO A 103 18.69 0.16 -3.64
N ASP A 104 18.96 0.48 -4.91
CA ASP A 104 19.19 1.85 -5.40
C ASP A 104 17.98 2.45 -6.13
N GLY A 105 16.82 1.80 -6.03
CA GLY A 105 15.60 2.16 -6.74
C GLY A 105 15.56 1.63 -8.17
N TRP A 106 14.72 2.23 -9.01
CA TRP A 106 14.67 1.91 -10.44
C TRP A 106 15.66 2.76 -11.22
N SER A 107 16.31 2.14 -12.21
CA SER A 107 17.16 2.79 -13.19
C SER A 107 16.66 2.44 -14.58
N VAL A 108 16.04 3.41 -15.25
CA VAL A 108 15.39 3.20 -16.55
C VAL A 108 15.83 4.24 -17.57
N ARG A 109 15.88 3.83 -18.83
CA ARG A 109 15.86 4.75 -19.95
C ARG A 109 14.43 5.15 -20.28
N ALA A 110 14.09 6.40 -20.01
CA ALA A 110 12.78 6.98 -20.29
C ALA A 110 12.77 7.66 -21.67
N TYR A 111 11.65 7.52 -22.37
CA TYR A 111 11.42 8.12 -23.68
C TYR A 111 10.25 9.13 -23.61
N PRO A 112 10.21 10.13 -24.52
CA PRO A 112 9.14 11.14 -24.50
C PRO A 112 7.71 10.60 -24.64
N ASP A 113 7.55 9.39 -25.18
CA ASP A 113 6.25 8.71 -25.32
C ASP A 113 5.81 7.93 -24.05
N GLY A 114 6.61 7.97 -22.99
CA GLY A 114 6.37 7.29 -21.71
C GLY A 114 6.85 5.84 -21.68
N LYS A 115 7.53 5.34 -22.72
CA LYS A 115 8.20 4.03 -22.66
C LYS A 115 9.39 4.12 -21.70
N LEU A 116 9.57 3.10 -20.85
CA LEU A 116 10.66 2.99 -19.88
C LEU A 116 11.39 1.66 -20.11
N CYS A 117 12.68 1.67 -20.38
CA CYS A 117 13.46 0.44 -20.54
C CYS A 117 14.45 0.29 -19.39
N ASP A 118 14.39 -0.83 -18.68
CA ASP A 118 15.31 -1.14 -17.58
C ASP A 118 16.75 -1.21 -18.09
N LEU A 119 17.66 -0.48 -17.44
CA LEU A 119 19.05 -0.36 -17.89
C LEU A 119 19.88 -1.63 -17.68
N ALA A 120 19.46 -2.52 -16.77
CA ALA A 120 20.19 -3.74 -16.45
C ALA A 120 19.77 -4.92 -17.33
N ILE A 121 18.48 -5.04 -17.66
CA ILE A 121 17.93 -6.19 -18.39
C ILE A 121 17.33 -5.86 -19.77
N ASP A 122 17.33 -4.58 -20.17
CA ASP A 122 16.84 -4.07 -21.46
C ASP A 122 15.37 -4.44 -21.76
N ARG A 123 14.58 -4.68 -20.71
CA ARG A 123 13.14 -4.92 -20.82
C ARG A 123 12.40 -3.60 -20.69
N CYS A 124 11.43 -3.37 -21.58
CA CYS A 124 10.65 -2.14 -21.58
C CYS A 124 9.25 -2.32 -20.96
N TYR A 125 8.79 -1.23 -20.35
CA TYR A 125 7.58 -1.06 -19.57
C TYR A 125 6.93 0.27 -19.95
N TYR A 126 5.67 0.47 -19.54
CA TYR A 126 4.96 1.73 -19.76
C TYR A 126 4.82 2.56 -18.48
N SER A 127 5.16 1.99 -17.33
CA SER A 127 5.09 2.63 -16.01
C SER A 127 5.98 1.87 -15.01
N LEU A 128 6.23 2.50 -13.85
CA LEU A 128 6.78 1.86 -12.66
C LEU A 128 5.63 1.71 -11.66
N TYR A 129 5.28 0.48 -11.31
CA TYR A 129 4.25 0.17 -10.33
C TYR A 129 4.88 -0.19 -8.98
N TRP A 130 4.26 0.28 -7.90
CA TRP A 130 4.61 -0.11 -6.55
C TRP A 130 3.41 -0.15 -5.62
N GLU A 131 3.53 -0.92 -4.54
CA GLU A 131 2.64 -0.86 -3.38
C GLU A 131 3.50 -0.84 -2.11
N GLY A 132 2.88 -0.38 -1.02
CA GLY A 132 3.58 -0.10 0.21
C GLY A 132 2.66 0.26 1.38
N PRO A 133 3.15 0.12 2.61
CA PRO A 133 2.47 0.68 3.77
C PRO A 133 2.41 2.20 3.67
N VAL A 134 1.22 2.78 3.83
CA VAL A 134 0.99 4.22 3.89
C VAL A 134 0.36 4.58 5.23
N LYS A 135 0.86 5.63 5.88
CA LYS A 135 0.27 6.12 7.12
C LYS A 135 -1.08 6.76 6.87
N ASP A 136 -1.99 6.60 7.82
CA ASP A 136 -3.31 7.23 7.77
C ASP A 136 -3.29 8.67 8.33
N SER A 137 -2.29 9.46 7.95
CA SER A 137 -2.04 10.82 8.47
C SER A 137 -2.77 11.91 7.67
N ILE A 138 -3.28 11.58 6.48
CA ILE A 138 -3.84 12.56 5.54
C ILE A 138 -5.28 12.88 5.93
N SER A 139 -5.56 14.16 6.14
CA SER A 139 -6.90 14.63 6.52
C SER A 139 -7.94 14.37 5.44
N PHE A 140 -9.02 13.67 5.80
CA PHE A 140 -10.16 13.37 4.93
C PHE A 140 -11.38 14.23 5.28
N ASN A 141 -11.26 15.55 5.16
CA ASN A 141 -12.33 16.50 5.52
C ASN A 141 -12.89 17.32 4.35
N LYS A 142 -12.22 17.26 3.19
CA LYS A 142 -12.68 17.88 1.94
C LYS A 142 -12.70 16.84 0.84
N GLY A 143 -13.64 16.96 -0.10
CA GLY A 143 -13.75 15.99 -1.17
C GLY A 143 -15.01 16.17 -1.99
N PHE A 144 -15.50 15.06 -2.51
CA PHE A 144 -16.66 15.00 -3.38
C PHE A 144 -17.52 13.81 -2.99
N SER A 145 -18.83 14.03 -2.80
CA SER A 145 -19.82 12.95 -2.71
C SER A 145 -20.32 12.64 -4.13
N VAL A 146 -20.07 11.42 -4.61
CA VAL A 146 -20.30 11.04 -6.01
C VAL A 146 -21.15 9.79 -6.09
N HIS A 147 -22.32 9.90 -6.73
CA HIS A 147 -23.16 8.75 -7.04
C HIS A 147 -22.48 7.86 -8.09
N ARG A 148 -22.63 6.53 -7.98
CA ARG A 148 -22.05 5.54 -8.93
C ARG A 148 -22.26 5.88 -10.40
N ASP A 149 -23.45 6.33 -10.77
CA ASP A 149 -23.81 6.64 -12.15
C ASP A 149 -23.15 7.92 -12.70
N ARG A 150 -22.46 8.68 -11.85
CA ARG A 150 -21.70 9.90 -12.20
C ARG A 150 -20.19 9.72 -12.14
N LEU A 151 -19.69 8.56 -11.69
CA LEU A 151 -18.26 8.32 -11.49
C LEU A 151 -17.43 8.57 -12.75
N ILE A 152 -17.89 8.11 -13.92
CA ILE A 152 -17.16 8.30 -15.18
C ILE A 152 -17.01 9.80 -15.50
N THR A 153 -18.13 10.52 -15.58
CA THR A 153 -18.12 11.97 -15.87
C THR A 153 -17.34 12.76 -14.82
N PHE A 154 -17.41 12.33 -13.56
CA PHE A 154 -16.66 12.94 -12.47
C PHE A 154 -15.16 12.77 -12.66
N PHE A 155 -14.69 11.55 -12.96
CA PHE A 155 -13.27 11.30 -13.15
C PHE A 155 -12.73 11.95 -14.42
N GLU A 156 -13.46 11.91 -15.53
CA GLU A 156 -13.07 12.61 -16.76
C GLU A 156 -12.81 14.10 -16.51
N GLU A 157 -13.69 14.77 -15.73
CA GLU A 157 -13.52 16.17 -15.36
C GLU A 157 -12.38 16.39 -14.34
N LYS A 158 -12.38 15.66 -13.22
CA LYS A 158 -11.45 15.94 -12.11
C LYS A 158 -10.02 15.53 -12.41
N LEU A 159 -9.81 14.45 -13.17
CA LEU A 159 -8.46 14.01 -13.54
C LEU A 159 -7.82 14.97 -14.55
N GLU A 160 -8.61 15.59 -15.44
CA GLU A 160 -8.12 16.67 -16.31
C GLU A 160 -7.67 17.89 -15.49
N ILE A 161 -8.46 18.31 -14.48
CA ILE A 161 -8.08 19.41 -13.57
C ILE A 161 -6.81 19.07 -12.77
N LEU A 162 -6.65 17.80 -12.38
CA LEU A 162 -5.45 17.27 -11.73
C LEU A 162 -4.27 17.09 -12.70
N GLY A 163 -4.45 17.43 -13.97
CA GLY A 163 -3.38 17.49 -14.97
C GLY A 163 -3.05 16.16 -15.61
N LEU A 164 -3.84 15.10 -15.42
CA LEU A 164 -3.67 13.84 -16.14
C LEU A 164 -4.00 14.00 -17.63
N ASN A 165 -3.26 13.31 -18.47
CA ASN A 165 -3.60 13.19 -19.89
C ASN A 165 -4.65 12.09 -20.11
N TYR A 166 -5.16 11.99 -21.35
CA TYR A 166 -6.20 11.02 -21.69
C TYR A 166 -5.83 9.58 -21.37
N ARG A 167 -4.59 9.15 -21.66
CA ARG A 167 -4.13 7.77 -21.44
C ARG A 167 -4.05 7.44 -19.94
N GLU A 168 -3.48 8.35 -19.16
CA GLU A 168 -3.36 8.21 -17.71
C GLU A 168 -4.76 8.18 -17.05
N SER A 169 -5.65 9.09 -17.45
CA SER A 169 -7.03 9.15 -16.94
C SER A 169 -7.81 7.88 -17.27
N GLN A 170 -7.68 7.35 -18.49
CA GLN A 170 -8.32 6.08 -18.86
C GLN A 170 -7.83 4.93 -17.99
N GLU A 171 -6.53 4.83 -17.74
CA GLU A 171 -5.98 3.77 -16.91
C GLU A 171 -6.42 3.89 -15.45
N PHE A 172 -6.46 5.11 -14.91
CA PHE A 172 -7.03 5.40 -13.59
C PHE A 172 -8.48 4.90 -13.50
N ILE A 173 -9.32 5.31 -14.46
CA ILE A 173 -10.74 4.97 -14.50
C ILE A 173 -10.94 3.45 -14.64
N ILE A 174 -10.21 2.78 -15.54
CA ILE A 174 -10.33 1.34 -15.75
C ILE A 174 -10.06 0.56 -14.46
N TYR A 175 -9.09 1.00 -13.66
CA TYR A 175 -8.76 0.35 -12.40
C TYR A 175 -9.78 0.65 -11.30
N TRP A 176 -10.13 1.92 -11.10
CA TRP A 176 -10.94 2.36 -9.96
C TRP A 176 -12.45 2.21 -10.16
N LEU A 177 -12.93 2.29 -11.40
CA LEU A 177 -14.36 2.27 -11.68
C LEU A 177 -15.05 0.97 -11.20
N PRO A 178 -14.50 -0.24 -11.43
CA PRO A 178 -15.11 -1.47 -10.91
C PRO A 178 -15.23 -1.48 -9.40
N ILE A 179 -14.23 -0.95 -8.68
CA ILE A 179 -14.18 -0.91 -7.21
C ILE A 179 -15.23 0.08 -6.67
N LEU A 180 -15.23 1.31 -7.19
CA LEU A 180 -16.10 2.37 -6.70
C LEU A 180 -17.57 2.18 -7.10
N ALA A 181 -17.84 1.48 -8.21
CA ALA A 181 -19.20 1.20 -8.67
C ALA A 181 -19.95 0.18 -7.80
N GLU A 182 -19.26 -0.53 -6.90
CA GLU A 182 -19.89 -1.42 -5.91
C GLU A 182 -20.72 -0.65 -4.88
N SER A 183 -20.38 0.62 -4.62
CA SER A 183 -21.07 1.49 -3.67
C SER A 183 -22.03 2.45 -4.37
N THR A 184 -23.20 2.73 -3.77
CA THR A 184 -24.18 3.67 -4.34
C THR A 184 -23.63 5.09 -4.39
N TRP A 185 -22.96 5.50 -3.30
CA TRP A 185 -22.25 6.77 -3.20
C TRP A 185 -20.82 6.52 -2.77
N ASN A 186 -19.92 7.40 -3.18
CA ASN A 186 -18.52 7.39 -2.79
C ASN A 186 -18.13 8.80 -2.34
N ILE A 187 -17.46 8.91 -1.20
CA ILE A 187 -16.76 10.12 -0.80
C ILE A 187 -15.33 10.01 -1.32
N ILE A 188 -14.89 10.97 -2.11
CA ILE A 188 -13.60 10.94 -2.81
C ILE A 188 -12.80 12.18 -2.46
N HIS A 189 -11.56 11.99 -2.03
CA HIS A 189 -10.56 13.03 -1.78
C HIS A 189 -9.32 12.76 -2.64
N PHE A 190 -8.69 13.82 -3.16
CA PHE A 190 -7.42 13.72 -3.88
C PHE A 190 -6.30 14.36 -3.07
N ALA A 191 -5.48 13.54 -2.39
CA ALA A 191 -4.34 14.02 -1.64
C ALA A 191 -3.20 14.41 -2.58
N THR A 192 -2.80 15.69 -2.61
CA THR A 192 -1.73 16.20 -3.49
C THR A 192 -0.45 16.49 -2.67
N ASP A 193 -0.27 17.70 -2.14
CA ASP A 193 0.93 18.10 -1.39
C ASP A 193 1.14 17.25 -0.13
N SER A 194 0.04 16.83 0.51
CA SER A 194 0.07 15.89 1.63
C SER A 194 0.63 14.52 1.22
N TRP A 195 0.25 14.03 0.04
CA TRP A 195 0.79 12.78 -0.52
C TRP A 195 2.28 12.90 -0.87
N VAL A 196 2.68 13.99 -1.52
CA VAL A 196 4.09 14.24 -1.85
C VAL A 196 4.97 14.31 -0.60
N SER A 197 4.44 14.89 0.48
CA SER A 197 5.13 15.00 1.77
C SER A 197 5.21 13.65 2.50
N GLU A 198 4.16 12.84 2.46
CA GLU A 198 4.12 11.52 3.10
C GLU A 198 5.00 10.51 2.36
N VAL A 199 5.06 10.58 1.03
CA VAL A 199 5.85 9.68 0.18
C VAL A 199 6.85 10.47 -0.67
N PRO A 200 7.97 10.90 -0.08
CA PRO A 200 8.99 11.66 -0.79
C PRO A 200 9.78 10.76 -1.76
N LEU A 201 9.88 11.24 -3.00
CA LEU A 201 10.51 10.54 -4.12
C LEU A 201 11.73 11.34 -4.62
N GLU A 202 12.88 10.69 -4.68
CA GLU A 202 14.11 11.20 -5.28
C GLU A 202 14.18 10.78 -6.75
N VAL A 203 14.30 11.75 -7.66
CA VAL A 203 14.36 11.50 -9.10
C VAL A 203 15.54 12.24 -9.71
N THR A 204 16.33 11.54 -10.53
CA THR A 204 17.50 12.10 -11.22
C THR A 204 17.45 11.75 -12.71
N PRO A 205 17.49 12.73 -13.63
CA PRO A 205 17.47 14.18 -13.38
C PRO A 205 16.18 14.64 -12.68
N LEU A 206 16.20 15.81 -12.06
CA LEU A 206 15.02 16.35 -11.39
C LEU A 206 13.94 16.68 -12.44
N PRO A 207 12.69 16.22 -12.29
CA PRO A 207 11.60 16.63 -13.17
C PRO A 207 11.31 18.13 -13.05
N ASP A 208 11.08 18.78 -14.18
CA ASP A 208 10.62 20.17 -14.26
C ASP A 208 9.17 20.29 -13.76
N THR A 209 8.36 19.26 -13.99
CA THR A 209 6.96 19.18 -13.56
C THR A 209 6.70 17.88 -12.81
N GLN A 210 6.00 17.96 -11.68
CA GLN A 210 5.50 16.80 -10.93
C GLN A 210 3.99 16.90 -10.75
N ILE A 211 3.28 15.85 -11.16
CA ILE A 211 1.83 15.69 -10.96
C ILE A 211 1.67 14.42 -10.13
N ARG A 212 1.52 14.56 -8.82
CA ARG A 212 1.47 13.41 -7.90
C ARG A 212 0.27 13.53 -6.98
N PHE A 213 -0.61 12.54 -6.98
CA PHE A 213 -1.74 12.50 -6.05
C PHE A 213 -2.14 11.08 -5.67
N LEU A 214 -2.75 10.93 -4.49
CA LEU A 214 -3.38 9.70 -4.04
C LEU A 214 -4.89 9.94 -3.88
N MET A 215 -5.72 9.12 -4.52
CA MET A 215 -7.15 9.12 -4.26
C MET A 215 -7.43 8.38 -2.94
N ILE A 216 -8.02 9.08 -1.98
CA ILE A 216 -8.59 8.43 -0.79
C ILE A 216 -10.09 8.35 -1.04
N TYR A 217 -10.71 7.19 -0.81
CA TYR A 217 -12.14 7.04 -1.01
C TYR A 217 -12.82 6.31 0.15
N LYS A 218 -14.12 6.56 0.31
CA LYS A 218 -14.99 5.87 1.25
C LYS A 218 -16.36 5.57 0.64
N PRO A 219 -16.81 4.30 0.69
CA PRO A 219 -18.20 3.93 0.44
C PRO A 219 -19.19 4.71 1.30
N ALA A 220 -20.30 5.14 0.69
CA ALA A 220 -21.41 5.78 1.38
C ALA A 220 -22.76 5.24 0.88
N GLU A 221 -23.74 5.19 1.78
CA GLU A 221 -25.10 4.73 1.44
C GLU A 221 -25.94 5.80 0.74
N LYS A 222 -25.63 7.07 1.01
CA LYS A 222 -26.37 8.24 0.55
C LYS A 222 -25.42 9.40 0.29
N ASP A 223 -25.98 10.43 -0.34
CA ASP A 223 -25.30 11.71 -0.45
C ASP A 223 -24.95 12.25 0.93
N THR A 224 -23.73 12.76 1.05
CA THR A 224 -23.13 13.20 2.31
C THR A 224 -22.51 14.56 2.09
N GLU A 225 -22.85 15.51 2.97
CA GLU A 225 -22.27 16.84 2.94
C GLU A 225 -20.78 16.77 3.28
N ILE A 226 -19.95 17.26 2.38
CA ILE A 226 -18.50 17.39 2.54
C ILE A 226 -18.07 18.71 1.91
N GLU A 227 -17.11 19.40 2.53
CA GLU A 227 -16.54 20.61 1.94
C GLU A 227 -15.88 20.25 0.59
N THR A 228 -16.25 20.95 -0.48
CA THR A 228 -15.74 20.65 -1.81
C THR A 228 -14.24 20.97 -1.91
N GLN A 229 -13.46 20.01 -2.39
CA GLN A 229 -12.03 20.22 -2.62
C GLN A 229 -11.80 21.14 -3.83
N VAL A 230 -10.88 22.11 -3.69
CA VAL A 230 -10.36 22.88 -4.82
C VAL A 230 -9.17 22.12 -5.41
N LEU A 231 -9.28 21.76 -6.68
CA LEU A 231 -8.23 21.04 -7.42
C LEU A 231 -7.51 21.98 -8.38
N SER A 232 -6.23 21.75 -8.56
CA SER A 232 -5.38 22.43 -9.53
C SER A 232 -4.17 21.57 -9.84
N ALA A 233 -3.57 21.79 -11.01
CA ALA A 233 -2.32 21.14 -11.39
C ALA A 233 -1.35 22.15 -12.01
N PRO A 234 -0.03 21.89 -11.92
CA PRO A 234 0.94 22.63 -12.70
C PRO A 234 0.76 22.36 -14.21
N GLU A 235 1.15 23.33 -15.03
CA GLU A 235 1.23 23.13 -16.47
C GLU A 235 2.39 22.18 -16.80
N ARG A 236 2.18 21.20 -17.68
CA ARG A 236 3.22 20.26 -18.11
C ARG A 236 4.30 21.00 -18.92
N LYS A 237 5.47 21.18 -18.31
CA LYS A 237 6.66 21.78 -18.94
C LYS A 237 7.88 20.92 -18.67
N GLY A 238 8.72 20.76 -19.69
CA GLY A 238 9.97 19.99 -19.58
C GLY A 238 9.73 18.53 -19.20
N PHE A 239 10.68 17.95 -18.49
CA PHE A 239 10.56 16.60 -17.97
C PHE A 239 9.42 16.52 -16.95
N THR A 240 8.37 15.78 -17.29
CA THR A 240 7.19 15.59 -16.44
C THR A 240 7.19 14.21 -15.80
N LEU A 241 7.04 14.16 -14.48
CA LEU A 241 6.72 12.96 -13.72
C LEU A 241 5.25 12.98 -13.31
N VAL A 242 4.56 11.88 -13.52
CA VAL A 242 3.17 11.69 -13.09
C VAL A 242 3.09 10.48 -12.18
N GLU A 243 2.46 10.64 -11.02
CA GLU A 243 2.11 9.53 -10.13
C GLU A 243 0.66 9.64 -9.71
N TRP A 244 -0.07 8.54 -9.81
CA TRP A 244 -1.37 8.42 -9.16
C TRP A 244 -1.54 7.03 -8.56
N GLY A 245 -2.38 6.94 -7.54
CA GLY A 245 -2.82 5.71 -6.91
C GLY A 245 -4.08 5.97 -6.10
N GLY A 246 -4.44 5.05 -5.22
CA GLY A 246 -5.48 5.33 -4.24
C GLY A 246 -5.46 4.39 -3.04
N ARG A 247 -6.39 4.58 -2.11
CA ARG A 247 -6.63 3.70 -0.97
C ARG A 247 -8.03 3.92 -0.41
N LEU A 248 -8.55 2.91 0.27
CA LEU A 248 -9.71 3.05 1.13
C LEU A 248 -9.38 3.93 2.36
N GLU A 249 -10.31 4.78 2.78
CA GLU A 249 -10.23 5.50 4.05
C GLU A 249 -10.36 4.51 5.21
N SER A 250 -9.31 4.39 6.03
CA SER A 250 -9.24 3.53 7.21
C SER A 250 -9.67 4.29 8.48
N GLY A 251 -10.91 4.78 8.53
CA GLY A 251 -11.44 5.48 9.71
C GLY A 251 -12.97 5.52 9.80
N GLU A 252 -13.51 5.39 11.02
CA GLU A 252 -14.93 5.68 11.30
C GLU A 252 -15.20 7.19 11.12
N TYR A 253 -16.18 7.53 10.28
CA TYR A 253 -16.64 8.91 10.14
C TYR A 253 -17.64 9.18 11.25
N THR A 254 -17.26 9.99 12.23
CA THR A 254 -18.16 10.56 13.25
C THR A 254 -18.90 11.80 12.72
N GLY A 255 -19.32 11.77 11.46
CA GLY A 255 -20.18 12.81 10.93
C GLY A 255 -21.54 12.73 11.58
N VAL A 256 -21.79 13.70 12.45
CA VAL A 256 -23.09 13.94 13.07
C VAL A 256 -24.13 14.07 11.97
N ALA A 257 -24.98 13.06 11.85
CA ALA A 257 -26.27 13.22 11.17
C ALA A 257 -27.02 14.36 11.88
N LYS A 258 -27.28 15.45 11.17
CA LYS A 258 -28.34 16.39 11.52
C LYS A 258 -29.58 16.08 10.68
#